data_AF-A0A1X0FF75-F1
#
_entry.id   AF-A0A1X0FF75-F1
#
_cell.length_a   1.000
_cell.length_b   1.000
_cell.length_c   1.000
_cell.angle_alpha   90.00
_cell.angle_beta   90.00
_cell.angle_gamma   90.00
#
_symmetry.space_group_name_H-M   'P 1'
#
loop_
_entity.id
_entity.type
_entity.pdbx_description
1 polymer ?
#
loop_
_entity_poly.entity_id
_entity_poly.type
_entity_poly.pdbx_seq_one_letter_code
_entity_poly.pdbx_strand_id
1 'polypeptide(L)'
;MAGGTAGSGGDALLFGHGGAGGAGGAGRSGSTGGAGGLGGFFWGNGGNGGAGGEGMVADGGTGGAGGAAGLFGQGGAGGHGGVGNSNGGAGGFGGTGGLVGDGGAGGAGGDGLRLGGSGGDGGSSRWIGQGGVGGAGGGGTSAATGVGGAGGNGGTGGLLYGGGGNGGGGGVGAADAGGAGGQGGAAGMIGRGGAGTVVHAAMAVATGVADVV
;
A
#
# COMPACT_ATOMS: atom_id res chain seq x y z
N MET A 1 -2.48 9.21 25.81
CA MET A 1 -1.23 8.43 25.77
C MET A 1 -1.02 7.94 24.34
N ALA A 2 0.21 7.66 23.91
CA ALA A 2 0.44 7.00 22.62
C ALA A 2 -0.05 5.55 22.68
N GLY A 3 -0.48 4.98 21.55
CA GLY A 3 -0.84 3.57 21.48
C GLY A 3 0.38 2.66 21.66
N GLY A 4 0.17 1.41 22.07
CA GLY A 4 1.26 0.44 22.21
C GLY A 4 2.02 0.23 20.90
N THR A 5 3.34 0.07 20.97
CA THR A 5 4.16 -0.24 19.79
C THR A 5 3.89 -1.65 19.31
N ALA A 6 3.72 -1.82 18.00
CA ALA A 6 3.57 -3.14 17.41
C ALA A 6 4.87 -3.97 17.48
N GLY A 7 4.74 -5.27 17.68
CA GLY A 7 5.84 -6.22 17.50
C GLY A 7 6.05 -6.58 16.03
N SER A 8 7.29 -6.78 15.61
CA SER A 8 7.59 -7.36 14.30
C SER A 8 7.20 -8.84 14.23
N GLY A 9 6.88 -9.31 13.03
CA GLY A 9 6.74 -10.72 12.74
C GLY A 9 8.08 -11.45 12.89
N GLY A 10 8.04 -12.71 13.31
CA GLY A 10 9.25 -13.53 13.44
C GLY A 10 9.74 -14.02 12.08
N ASP A 11 11.05 -13.95 11.84
CA ASP A 11 11.66 -14.49 10.63
C ASP A 11 11.71 -16.03 10.68
N ALA A 12 11.43 -16.67 9.55
CA ALA A 12 11.76 -18.06 9.35
C ALA A 12 13.23 -18.18 8.91
N LEU A 13 13.92 -19.22 9.39
CA LEU A 13 15.33 -19.44 9.09
C LEU A 13 15.52 -20.16 7.76
N LEU A 14 15.49 -21.49 7.76
CA LEU A 14 15.79 -22.30 6.58
C LEU A 14 14.55 -22.65 5.77
N PHE A 15 13.47 -22.98 6.49
CA PHE A 15 12.15 -23.31 5.96
C PHE A 15 11.09 -22.63 6.83
N GLY A 16 9.95 -22.31 6.23
CA GLY A 16 8.78 -21.81 6.93
C GLY A 16 8.39 -20.40 6.50
N HIS A 17 7.23 -19.96 6.94
CA HIS A 17 6.72 -18.63 6.61
C HIS A 17 7.14 -17.60 7.65
N GLY A 18 7.38 -16.38 7.19
CA GLY A 18 7.55 -15.25 8.09
C GLY A 18 6.27 -14.99 8.87
N GLY A 19 6.41 -14.66 10.15
CA GLY A 19 5.30 -14.28 11.01
C GLY A 19 4.69 -12.95 10.56
N ALA A 20 3.40 -12.75 10.81
CA ALA A 20 2.77 -11.45 10.57
C ALA A 20 3.28 -10.41 11.58
N GLY A 21 3.42 -9.17 11.13
CA GLY A 21 3.65 -8.03 12.00
C GLY A 21 2.41 -7.71 12.84
N GLY A 22 2.62 -7.29 14.09
CA GLY A 22 1.54 -6.88 14.99
C GLY A 22 0.88 -5.58 14.52
N ALA A 23 -0.40 -5.38 14.85
CA ALA A 23 -1.05 -4.10 14.61
C ALA A 23 -0.53 -3.02 15.56
N GLY A 24 -0.44 -1.79 15.06
CA GLY A 24 -0.19 -0.62 15.89
C GLY A 24 -1.35 -0.35 16.82
N GLY A 25 -1.07 -0.04 18.08
CA GLY A 25 -2.06 0.43 19.03
C GLY A 25 -2.65 1.79 18.68
N ALA A 26 -3.94 1.94 18.91
CA ALA A 26 -4.62 3.23 18.85
C ALA A 26 -4.17 4.15 20.00
N GLY A 27 -4.10 5.45 19.74
CA GLY A 27 -3.72 6.43 20.76
C GLY A 27 -3.88 7.87 20.29
N ARG A 28 -3.28 8.82 21.02
CA ARG A 28 -3.27 10.24 20.60
C ARG A 28 -2.77 10.39 19.17
N SER A 29 -1.65 9.74 18.88
CA SER A 29 -1.20 9.41 17.53
C SER A 29 -1.24 7.89 17.39
N GLY A 30 -1.54 7.40 16.19
CA GLY A 30 -1.48 5.98 15.90
C GLY A 30 -0.05 5.49 15.89
N SER A 31 0.22 4.32 16.46
CA SER A 31 1.55 3.71 16.36
C SER A 31 1.70 2.95 15.05
N THR A 32 2.93 2.85 14.54
CA THR A 32 3.22 2.08 13.33
C THR A 32 2.94 0.59 13.53
N GLY A 33 2.38 -0.05 12.50
CA GLY A 33 2.24 -1.49 12.43
C GLY A 33 3.58 -2.18 12.28
N GLY A 34 3.72 -3.38 12.86
CA GLY A 34 4.96 -4.15 12.83
C GLY A 34 5.24 -4.64 11.41
N ALA A 35 6.52 -4.73 11.05
CA ALA A 35 6.90 -5.37 9.79
C ALA A 35 6.57 -6.88 9.84
N GLY A 36 6.18 -7.46 8.71
CA GLY A 36 6.11 -8.90 8.54
C GLY A 36 7.51 -9.53 8.51
N GLY A 37 7.64 -10.73 9.06
CA GLY A 37 8.89 -11.46 9.09
C GLY A 37 9.28 -12.02 7.72
N LEU A 38 10.55 -12.35 7.55
CA LEU A 38 11.09 -12.98 6.36
C LEU A 38 10.65 -14.46 6.26
N GLY A 39 10.36 -14.91 5.05
CA GLY A 39 10.19 -16.34 4.75
C GLY A 39 11.53 -17.08 4.82
N GLY A 40 11.47 -18.39 5.07
CA GLY A 40 12.66 -19.24 5.21
C GLY A 40 13.46 -19.31 3.91
N PHE A 41 14.79 -19.34 4.03
CA PHE A 41 15.72 -19.19 2.91
C PHE A 41 15.39 -20.08 1.71
N PHE A 42 15.21 -21.39 1.90
CA PHE A 42 14.92 -22.28 0.77
C PHE A 42 13.46 -22.22 0.35
N TRP A 43 12.55 -22.12 1.31
CA TRP A 43 11.13 -22.09 1.04
C TRP A 43 10.37 -21.36 2.15
N GLY A 44 9.53 -20.43 1.74
CA GLY A 44 8.75 -19.63 2.67
C GLY A 44 8.23 -18.34 2.08
N ASN A 45 6.93 -18.12 2.19
CA ASN A 45 6.33 -16.80 2.03
C ASN A 45 6.81 -15.84 3.12
N GLY A 46 6.91 -14.56 2.78
CA GLY A 46 7.08 -13.50 3.77
C GLY A 46 5.78 -13.26 4.54
N GLY A 47 5.92 -12.80 5.78
CA GLY A 47 4.78 -12.46 6.64
C GLY A 47 4.12 -11.16 6.22
N ASN A 48 2.82 -11.00 6.47
CA ASN A 48 2.14 -9.74 6.21
C ASN A 48 2.59 -8.66 7.22
N GLY A 49 2.67 -7.41 6.76
CA GLY A 49 2.84 -6.26 7.63
C GLY A 49 1.58 -6.00 8.46
N GLY A 50 1.77 -5.55 9.69
CA GLY A 50 0.67 -5.19 10.59
C GLY A 50 0.04 -3.85 10.21
N ALA A 51 -1.25 -3.67 10.50
CA ALA A 51 -1.92 -2.39 10.29
C ALA A 51 -1.35 -1.31 11.21
N GLY A 52 -1.32 -0.06 10.74
CA GLY A 52 -1.05 1.11 11.58
C GLY A 52 -2.20 1.39 12.53
N GLY A 53 -1.89 1.87 13.73
CA GLY A 53 -2.87 2.20 14.75
C GLY A 53 -3.64 3.48 14.44
N GLU A 54 -4.80 3.64 15.07
CA GLU A 54 -5.61 4.85 14.91
C GLU A 54 -5.05 6.04 15.70
N GLY A 55 -5.01 7.20 15.06
CA GLY A 55 -4.70 8.49 15.67
C GLY A 55 -5.98 9.22 16.08
N MET A 56 -6.33 9.17 17.37
CA MET A 56 -7.57 9.76 17.88
C MET A 56 -7.57 11.30 17.88
N VAL A 57 -6.38 11.91 17.89
CA VAL A 57 -6.20 13.38 17.95
C VAL A 57 -5.27 13.87 16.85
N ALA A 58 -4.26 13.08 16.51
CA ALA A 58 -3.25 13.40 15.52
C ALA A 58 -3.33 12.42 14.35
N ASP A 59 -2.18 12.14 13.74
CA ASP A 59 -2.09 11.28 12.57
C ASP A 59 -2.28 9.80 12.91
N GLY A 60 -2.79 9.06 11.93
CA GLY A 60 -2.82 7.61 11.96
C GLY A 60 -1.41 7.02 11.81
N GLY A 61 -1.21 5.85 12.40
CA GLY A 61 0.06 5.14 12.30
C GLY A 61 0.28 4.58 10.90
N THR A 62 1.52 4.49 10.46
CA THR A 62 1.82 3.84 9.17
C THR A 62 1.60 2.33 9.26
N GLY A 63 1.19 1.71 8.17
CA GLY A 63 1.19 0.25 8.04
C GLY A 63 2.62 -0.30 8.03
N GLY A 64 2.79 -1.50 8.57
CA GLY A 64 4.05 -2.22 8.52
C GLY A 64 4.33 -2.77 7.12
N ALA A 65 5.60 -2.86 6.74
CA ALA A 65 5.99 -3.49 5.48
C ALA A 65 5.71 -5.01 5.52
N GLY A 66 5.32 -5.59 4.38
CA GLY A 66 5.28 -7.03 4.19
C GLY A 66 6.69 -7.60 4.12
N GLY A 67 6.88 -8.79 4.68
CA GLY A 67 8.14 -9.52 4.67
C GLY A 67 8.47 -10.07 3.28
N ALA A 68 9.76 -10.22 2.99
CA ALA A 68 10.21 -10.88 1.77
C ALA A 68 10.11 -12.40 1.88
N ALA A 69 9.90 -13.06 0.74
CA ALA A 69 9.96 -14.52 0.64
C ALA A 69 11.40 -15.05 0.59
N GLY A 70 11.53 -16.36 0.82
CA GLY A 70 12.73 -17.16 0.52
C GLY A 70 13.01 -17.31 -0.99
N LEU A 71 13.78 -18.33 -1.38
CA LEU A 71 14.03 -18.65 -2.79
C LEU A 71 12.73 -19.03 -3.51
N PHE A 72 11.84 -19.76 -2.84
CA PHE A 72 10.50 -20.10 -3.32
C PHE A 72 9.47 -19.60 -2.32
N GLY A 73 8.56 -18.75 -2.78
CA GLY A 73 7.51 -18.19 -1.93
C GLY A 73 7.05 -16.81 -2.36
N GLN A 74 5.91 -16.42 -1.81
CA GLN A 74 5.22 -15.17 -2.07
C GLN A 74 5.67 -14.08 -1.10
N GLY A 75 5.83 -12.85 -1.58
CA GLY A 75 6.05 -11.71 -0.70
C GLY A 75 4.81 -11.45 0.17
N GLY A 76 5.02 -11.04 1.43
CA GLY A 76 3.91 -10.69 2.32
C GLY A 76 3.23 -9.40 1.91
N ALA A 77 1.93 -9.26 2.17
CA ALA A 77 1.24 -8.00 1.92
C ALA A 77 1.70 -6.91 2.89
N GLY A 78 1.72 -5.66 2.43
CA GLY A 78 1.91 -4.49 3.29
C GLY A 78 0.67 -4.24 4.16
N GLY A 79 0.88 -3.77 5.38
CA GLY A 79 -0.20 -3.42 6.30
C GLY A 79 -0.90 -2.13 5.90
N HIS A 80 -2.18 -2.01 6.23
CA HIS A 80 -2.93 -0.76 6.00
C HIS A 80 -2.41 0.36 6.92
N GLY A 81 -2.43 1.59 6.43
CA GLY A 81 -2.26 2.77 7.26
C GLY A 81 -3.46 2.97 8.18
N GLY A 82 -3.22 3.46 9.39
CA GLY A 82 -4.25 3.74 10.37
C GLY A 82 -5.02 5.01 10.03
N VAL A 83 -6.27 5.09 10.49
CA VAL A 83 -7.07 6.31 10.38
C VAL A 83 -6.49 7.38 11.32
N GLY A 84 -6.44 8.63 10.86
CA GLY A 84 -6.00 9.76 11.69
C GLY A 84 -7.03 10.88 11.75
N ASN A 85 -7.20 11.45 12.94
CA ASN A 85 -8.03 12.64 13.12
C ASN A 85 -7.40 13.90 12.48
N SER A 86 -6.11 13.87 12.15
CA SER A 86 -5.43 14.90 11.35
C SER A 86 -5.12 14.39 9.95
N ASN A 87 -4.08 13.56 9.79
CA ASN A 87 -3.76 12.89 8.53
C ASN A 87 -3.83 11.37 8.69
N GLY A 88 -4.25 10.66 7.65
CA GLY A 88 -4.21 9.20 7.62
C GLY A 88 -2.79 8.67 7.52
N GLY A 89 -2.54 7.51 8.11
CA GLY A 89 -1.25 6.85 8.02
C GLY A 89 -1.00 6.30 6.62
N ALA A 90 0.25 6.29 6.17
CA ALA A 90 0.61 5.63 4.91
C ALA A 90 0.44 4.11 5.01
N GLY A 91 0.04 3.47 3.91
CA GLY A 91 0.07 2.02 3.76
C GLY A 91 1.50 1.49 3.67
N GLY A 92 1.72 0.29 4.18
CA GLY A 92 3.00 -0.40 4.12
C GLY A 92 3.30 -0.96 2.73
N PHE A 93 4.58 -1.07 2.39
CA PHE A 93 5.00 -1.70 1.14
C PHE A 93 4.73 -3.20 1.16
N GLY A 94 4.38 -3.76 0.00
CA GLY A 94 4.36 -5.20 -0.22
C GLY A 94 5.77 -5.80 -0.24
N GLY A 95 5.92 -6.99 0.32
CA GLY A 95 7.17 -7.73 0.36
C GLY A 95 7.57 -8.29 -1.00
N THR A 96 8.86 -8.49 -1.23
CA THR A 96 9.36 -9.08 -2.47
C THR A 96 9.13 -10.59 -2.52
N GLY A 97 8.70 -11.09 -3.68
CA GLY A 97 8.58 -12.51 -3.97
C GLY A 97 9.90 -13.24 -4.09
N GLY A 98 9.81 -14.57 -4.17
CA GLY A 98 10.95 -15.46 -4.33
C GLY A 98 11.64 -15.35 -5.69
N LEU A 99 12.62 -16.22 -5.95
CA LEU A 99 13.08 -16.46 -7.33
C LEU A 99 11.88 -16.92 -8.16
N VAL A 100 11.11 -17.86 -7.59
CA VAL A 100 9.77 -18.19 -8.04
C VAL A 100 8.78 -17.74 -6.96
N GLY A 101 7.98 -16.75 -7.30
CA GLY A 101 6.98 -16.16 -6.43
C GLY A 101 6.66 -14.73 -6.82
N ASP A 102 5.41 -14.38 -6.64
CA ASP A 102 4.83 -13.07 -6.80
C ASP A 102 5.23 -12.14 -5.64
N GLY A 103 5.27 -10.85 -5.95
CA GLY A 103 5.40 -9.83 -4.91
C GLY A 103 4.08 -9.63 -4.15
N GLY A 104 4.19 -9.23 -2.88
CA GLY A 104 3.02 -8.93 -2.04
C GLY A 104 2.32 -7.64 -2.46
N ALA A 105 1.02 -7.53 -2.20
CA ALA A 105 0.30 -6.28 -2.44
C ALA A 105 0.77 -5.19 -1.46
N GLY A 106 0.74 -3.93 -1.91
CA GLY A 106 0.91 -2.78 -1.04
C GLY A 106 -0.33 -2.53 -0.19
N GLY A 107 -0.13 -2.03 1.03
CA GLY A 107 -1.21 -1.69 1.95
C GLY A 107 -1.94 -0.41 1.52
N ALA A 108 -3.24 -0.33 1.76
CA ALA A 108 -3.97 0.92 1.55
C ALA A 108 -3.52 2.00 2.56
N GLY A 109 -3.53 3.26 2.15
CA GLY A 109 -3.40 4.40 3.05
C GLY A 109 -4.65 4.56 3.91
N GLY A 110 -4.47 5.05 5.14
CA GLY A 110 -5.56 5.33 6.06
C GLY A 110 -6.27 6.65 5.73
N ASP A 111 -7.52 6.78 6.15
CA ASP A 111 -8.25 8.04 6.01
C ASP A 111 -7.73 9.09 7.00
N GLY A 112 -7.74 10.35 6.56
CA GLY A 112 -7.42 11.49 7.41
C GLY A 112 -8.48 12.57 7.30
N LEU A 113 -8.69 13.35 8.36
CA LEU A 113 -9.56 14.52 8.28
C LEU A 113 -9.05 15.53 7.24
N ARG A 114 -7.74 15.79 7.23
CA ARG A 114 -7.13 16.80 6.37
C ARG A 114 -6.47 16.20 5.14
N LEU A 115 -5.65 15.16 5.33
CA LEU A 115 -4.96 14.46 4.24
C LEU A 115 -5.10 12.95 4.44
N GLY A 116 -5.58 12.25 3.42
CA GLY A 116 -5.52 10.78 3.39
C GLY A 116 -4.09 10.28 3.23
N GLY A 117 -3.78 9.15 3.86
CA GLY A 117 -2.47 8.51 3.76
C GLY A 117 -2.21 7.99 2.35
N SER A 118 -0.96 7.97 1.91
CA SER A 118 -0.60 7.32 0.65
C SER A 118 -0.78 5.80 0.73
N GLY A 119 -1.19 5.17 -0.36
CA GLY A 119 -1.09 3.72 -0.52
C GLY A 119 0.38 3.29 -0.61
N GLY A 120 0.67 2.09 -0.12
CA GLY A 120 1.99 1.48 -0.23
C GLY A 120 2.21 0.87 -1.61
N ASP A 121 3.45 0.88 -2.10
CA ASP A 121 3.77 0.20 -3.36
C ASP A 121 3.66 -1.33 -3.22
N GLY A 122 3.28 -1.99 -4.31
CA GLY A 122 3.32 -3.43 -4.43
C GLY A 122 4.75 -3.96 -4.49
N GLY A 123 4.96 -5.13 -3.90
CA GLY A 123 6.23 -5.84 -3.92
C GLY A 123 6.56 -6.37 -5.32
N SER A 124 7.84 -6.49 -5.61
CA SER A 124 8.31 -7.05 -6.89
C SER A 124 8.57 -8.54 -6.79
N SER A 125 8.45 -9.24 -7.91
CA SER A 125 8.93 -10.62 -8.08
C SER A 125 10.32 -10.63 -8.73
N ARG A 126 11.02 -11.78 -8.70
CA ARG A 126 12.40 -11.88 -9.24
C ARG A 126 12.48 -12.56 -10.60
N TRP A 127 12.45 -13.90 -10.68
CA TRP A 127 12.63 -14.60 -11.97
C TRP A 127 11.30 -15.00 -12.61
N ILE A 128 10.45 -15.63 -11.82
CA ILE A 128 9.13 -16.09 -12.23
C ILE A 128 8.13 -15.60 -11.17
N GLY A 129 7.15 -14.80 -11.57
CA GLY A 129 6.11 -14.30 -10.66
C GLY A 129 5.49 -12.99 -11.15
N GLN A 130 4.34 -12.64 -10.62
CA GLN A 130 3.68 -11.37 -10.86
C GLN A 130 4.20 -10.30 -9.89
N GLY A 131 4.20 -9.05 -10.33
CA GLY A 131 4.33 -7.92 -9.42
C GLY A 131 3.08 -7.77 -8.56
N GLY A 132 3.26 -7.35 -7.31
CA GLY A 132 2.16 -7.03 -6.40
C GLY A 132 1.42 -5.77 -6.82
N VAL A 133 0.12 -5.70 -6.56
CA VAL A 133 -0.70 -4.51 -6.82
C VAL A 133 -0.35 -3.42 -5.78
N GLY A 134 -0.29 -2.16 -6.21
CA GLY A 134 -0.12 -1.02 -5.32
C GLY A 134 -1.38 -0.74 -4.50
N GLY A 135 -1.22 -0.27 -3.27
CA GLY A 135 -2.32 0.05 -2.36
C GLY A 135 -3.07 1.31 -2.79
N ALA A 136 -4.37 1.38 -2.49
CA ALA A 136 -5.12 2.62 -2.69
C ALA A 136 -4.68 3.70 -1.69
N GLY A 137 -4.74 4.97 -2.09
CA GLY A 137 -4.62 6.09 -1.17
C GLY A 137 -5.86 6.26 -0.30
N GLY A 138 -5.69 6.73 0.93
CA GLY A 138 -6.79 7.01 1.86
C GLY A 138 -7.50 8.33 1.53
N GLY A 139 -8.70 8.52 2.04
CA GLY A 139 -9.49 9.73 1.83
C GLY A 139 -9.09 10.89 2.74
N GLY A 140 -9.20 12.12 2.21
CA GLY A 140 -9.26 13.35 2.99
C GLY A 140 -10.72 13.70 3.27
N THR A 141 -11.20 13.55 4.51
CA THR A 141 -12.64 13.53 4.80
C THR A 141 -13.26 14.88 5.17
N SER A 142 -12.46 15.93 5.35
CA SER A 142 -12.98 17.30 5.54
C SER A 142 -13.71 17.78 4.30
N ALA A 143 -15.00 18.09 4.43
CA ALA A 143 -15.85 18.49 3.31
C ALA A 143 -15.36 19.72 2.52
N ALA A 144 -14.59 20.61 3.15
CA ALA A 144 -14.09 21.84 2.51
C ALA A 144 -12.61 21.80 2.11
N THR A 145 -11.79 20.97 2.76
CA THR A 145 -10.31 21.04 2.64
C THR A 145 -9.62 19.68 2.61
N GLY A 146 -10.37 18.59 2.59
CA GLY A 146 -9.80 17.24 2.62
C GLY A 146 -9.08 16.93 1.32
N VAL A 147 -7.85 16.42 1.39
CA VAL A 147 -7.07 15.98 0.23
C VAL A 147 -6.92 14.47 0.28
N GLY A 148 -7.21 13.78 -0.81
CA GLY A 148 -7.01 12.35 -0.93
C GLY A 148 -5.52 11.99 -1.02
N GLY A 149 -5.14 10.87 -0.41
CA GLY A 149 -3.78 10.33 -0.49
C GLY A 149 -3.49 9.74 -1.87
N ALA A 150 -2.23 9.77 -2.32
CA ALA A 150 -1.86 9.11 -3.57
C ALA A 150 -1.96 7.58 -3.46
N GLY A 151 -2.31 6.90 -4.55
CA GLY A 151 -2.19 5.45 -4.66
C GLY A 151 -0.74 5.01 -4.82
N GLY A 152 -0.43 3.79 -4.36
CA GLY A 152 0.87 3.16 -4.50
C GLY A 152 1.09 2.59 -5.90
N ASN A 153 2.34 2.51 -6.33
CA ASN A 153 2.71 1.88 -7.60
C ASN A 153 2.59 0.35 -7.51
N GLY A 154 2.32 -0.29 -8.63
CA GLY A 154 2.44 -1.74 -8.74
C GLY A 154 3.90 -2.19 -8.81
N GLY A 155 4.19 -3.37 -8.27
CA GLY A 155 5.52 -3.98 -8.31
C GLY A 155 5.85 -4.58 -9.68
N THR A 156 7.14 -4.84 -9.94
CA THR A 156 7.54 -5.44 -11.21
C THR A 156 7.31 -6.96 -11.24
N GLY A 157 6.95 -7.47 -12.42
CA GLY A 157 6.91 -8.90 -12.72
C GLY A 157 8.30 -9.53 -12.80
N GLY A 158 8.34 -10.86 -12.79
CA GLY A 158 9.57 -11.63 -12.80
C GLY A 158 10.27 -11.52 -14.14
N LEU A 159 11.60 -11.40 -14.12
CA LEU A 159 12.43 -11.11 -15.29
C LEU A 159 12.16 -12.04 -16.48
N LEU A 160 11.94 -13.34 -16.23
CA LEU A 160 11.70 -14.32 -17.30
C LEU A 160 10.21 -14.45 -17.61
N TYR A 161 9.38 -14.58 -16.58
CA TYR A 161 7.93 -14.71 -16.70
C TYR A 161 7.23 -13.98 -15.57
N GLY A 162 6.32 -13.07 -15.92
CA GLY A 162 5.66 -12.23 -14.96
C GLY A 162 5.13 -10.94 -15.54
N GLY A 163 3.86 -10.65 -15.29
CA GLY A 163 3.30 -9.32 -15.48
C GLY A 163 3.61 -8.41 -14.31
N GLY A 164 3.65 -7.11 -14.58
CA GLY A 164 3.72 -6.10 -13.52
C GLY A 164 2.39 -5.98 -12.79
N GLY A 165 2.45 -5.59 -11.52
CA GLY A 165 1.25 -5.31 -10.73
C GLY A 165 0.59 -4.01 -11.17
N ASN A 166 -0.72 -3.90 -11.02
CA ASN A 166 -1.42 -2.64 -11.26
C ASN A 166 -1.06 -1.62 -10.17
N GLY A 167 -1.08 -0.33 -10.51
CA GLY A 167 -1.05 0.75 -9.52
C GLY A 167 -2.36 0.82 -8.75
N GLY A 168 -2.30 1.32 -7.52
CA GLY A 168 -3.45 1.58 -6.67
C GLY A 168 -4.13 2.90 -7.01
N GLY A 169 -5.45 2.99 -6.80
CA GLY A 169 -6.20 4.24 -6.98
C GLY A 169 -5.79 5.30 -5.98
N GLY A 170 -5.87 6.58 -6.36
CA GLY A 170 -5.79 7.68 -5.41
C GLY A 170 -7.03 7.76 -4.51
N GLY A 171 -6.86 8.36 -3.35
CA GLY A 171 -7.94 8.55 -2.38
C GLY A 171 -8.89 9.69 -2.74
N VAL A 172 -10.06 9.68 -2.13
CA VAL A 172 -11.07 10.73 -2.34
C VAL A 172 -10.69 11.99 -1.55
N GLY A 173 -10.91 13.17 -2.11
CA GLY A 173 -10.80 14.46 -1.41
C GLY A 173 -11.97 15.39 -1.74
N ALA A 174 -12.03 16.53 -1.07
CA ALA A 174 -13.02 17.57 -1.30
C ALA A 174 -12.74 18.33 -2.59
N ALA A 175 -13.80 18.75 -3.30
CA ALA A 175 -13.74 19.67 -4.45
C ALA A 175 -12.55 19.41 -5.40
N ASP A 176 -12.49 18.20 -5.96
CA ASP A 176 -11.46 17.70 -6.89
C ASP A 176 -10.05 17.50 -6.30
N ALA A 177 -9.85 17.67 -4.99
CA ALA A 177 -8.59 17.37 -4.31
C ALA A 177 -8.38 15.85 -4.07
N GLY A 178 -8.81 15.01 -5.01
CA GLY A 178 -8.52 13.58 -4.99
C GLY A 178 -7.02 13.32 -5.14
N GLY A 179 -6.58 12.18 -4.61
CA GLY A 179 -5.19 11.75 -4.74
C GLY A 179 -4.87 11.28 -6.16
N ALA A 180 -3.59 11.41 -6.54
CA ALA A 180 -3.07 10.79 -7.74
C ALA A 180 -3.18 9.27 -7.66
N GLY A 181 -3.50 8.60 -8.77
CA GLY A 181 -3.35 7.15 -8.85
C GLY A 181 -1.89 6.73 -9.02
N GLY A 182 -1.60 5.49 -8.65
CA GLY A 182 -0.28 4.88 -8.78
C GLY A 182 -0.01 4.36 -10.19
N GLN A 183 1.27 4.29 -10.56
CA GLN A 183 1.71 3.69 -11.81
C GLN A 183 1.63 2.16 -11.76
N GLY A 184 1.42 1.53 -12.91
CA GLY A 184 1.57 0.09 -13.03
C GLY A 184 3.04 -0.32 -13.06
N GLY A 185 3.32 -1.55 -12.64
CA GLY A 185 4.65 -2.15 -12.65
C GLY A 185 5.06 -2.64 -14.05
N ALA A 186 6.36 -2.73 -14.28
CA ALA A 186 6.90 -3.32 -15.50
C ALA A 186 6.72 -4.86 -15.50
N ALA A 187 6.57 -5.44 -16.69
CA ALA A 187 6.64 -6.88 -16.87
C ALA A 187 8.08 -7.37 -17.08
N GLY A 188 8.29 -8.68 -16.97
CA GLY A 188 9.48 -9.33 -17.50
C GLY A 188 9.37 -9.65 -18.98
N MET A 189 10.27 -10.51 -19.45
CA MET A 189 10.39 -10.92 -20.86
C MET A 189 9.09 -11.52 -21.40
N ILE A 190 8.40 -12.33 -20.59
CA ILE A 190 7.08 -12.88 -20.91
C ILE A 190 6.08 -12.38 -19.88
N GLY A 191 5.27 -11.39 -20.26
CA GLY A 191 4.25 -10.82 -19.38
C GLY A 191 3.63 -9.56 -19.96
N ARG A 192 2.67 -8.98 -19.24
CA ARG A 192 2.09 -7.66 -19.54
C ARG A 192 2.37 -6.70 -18.40
N GLY A 193 2.72 -5.46 -18.72
CA GLY A 193 2.87 -4.42 -17.70
C GLY A 193 1.56 -4.21 -16.95
N GLY A 194 1.64 -3.75 -15.72
CA GLY A 194 0.48 -3.37 -14.93
C GLY A 194 -0.16 -2.10 -15.47
N ALA A 195 -1.47 -1.96 -15.25
CA ALA A 195 -2.17 -0.72 -15.52
C ALA A 195 -1.87 0.30 -14.41
N GLY A 196 -1.56 1.54 -14.80
CA GLY A 196 -1.64 2.67 -13.87
C GLY A 196 -3.09 3.10 -13.68
N THR A 197 -3.35 3.84 -12.60
CA THR A 197 -4.64 4.51 -12.42
C THR A 197 -4.45 6.02 -12.58
N VAL A 198 -5.30 6.66 -13.40
CA VAL A 198 -5.36 8.13 -13.50
C VAL A 198 -6.57 8.63 -12.73
N VAL A 199 -6.41 9.77 -12.08
CA VAL A 199 -7.52 10.46 -11.41
C VAL A 199 -8.51 10.90 -12.48
N HIS A 200 -9.75 10.42 -12.42
CA HIS A 200 -10.83 11.20 -12.99
C HIS A 200 -11.15 12.29 -11.96
N ALA A 201 -10.36 13.39 -11.97
CA ALA A 201 -10.86 14.64 -11.42
C ALA A 201 -12.18 14.91 -12.13
N ALA A 202 -13.26 15.14 -11.37
CA ALA A 202 -14.59 15.19 -11.95
C ALA A 202 -14.59 16.26 -13.05
N MET A 203 -15.13 15.89 -14.22
CA MET A 203 -15.44 16.83 -15.28
C MET A 203 -16.24 17.98 -14.66
N ALA A 204 -15.60 19.12 -14.44
CA ALA A 204 -16.31 20.36 -14.19
C ALA A 204 -17.17 20.59 -15.43
N VAL A 205 -18.47 20.28 -15.32
CA VAL A 205 -19.47 20.75 -16.25
C VAL A 205 -19.41 22.26 -16.14
N ALA A 206 -18.62 22.88 -17.01
CA ALA A 206 -18.68 24.30 -17.24
C ALA A 206 -20.10 24.56 -17.74
N THR A 207 -20.98 25.02 -16.85
CA THR A 207 -22.18 25.75 -17.23
C THR A 207 -21.74 27.06 -17.87
N GLY A 208 -21.21 26.96 -19.08
CA GLY A 208 -21.00 28.08 -19.96
C GLY A 208 -22.36 28.61 -20.38
N VAL A 209 -22.81 29.65 -19.69
CA VAL A 209 -23.77 30.59 -20.28
C VAL A 209 -23.01 31.27 -21.43
N ALA A 210 -23.15 30.73 -22.64
CA ALA A 210 -22.88 31.47 -23.85
C ALA A 210 -24.18 32.15 -24.26
N ASP A 211 -24.28 33.43 -23.91
CA ASP A 211 -25.09 34.39 -24.66
C ASP A 211 -24.49 34.57 -26.08
N VAL A 212 -25.28 35.13 -27.01
CA VAL A 212 -25.01 35.43 -28.46
C VAL A 212 -25.68 34.40 -29.42
N VAL A 213 -26.70 34.69 -30.23
CA VAL A 213 -27.18 35.92 -30.94
C VAL A 213 -28.70 36.09 -30.78
#